data_AF-A0A7X7D2V9-F1
#
_entry.id   AF-A0A7X7D2V9-F1
#
_cell.length_a   1.000
_cell.length_b   1.000
_cell.length_c   1.000
_cell.angle_alpha   90.00
_cell.angle_beta   90.00
_cell.angle_gamma   90.00
#
_symmetry.space_group_name_H-M   'P 1'
#
loop_
_entity.id
_entity.type
_entity.pdbx_description
1 polymer ?
#
loop_
_entity_poly.entity_id
_entity_poly.type
_entity_poly.pdbx_seq_one_letter_code
_entity_poly.pdbx_strand_id
1 'polypeptide(L)'
;MLLSRILGGLGRTLVTAGTLILLFVAYQLWGTNIHTARAQNALTDEFAEVLATVPSTTSTSTTSTSTTSTTVPGDPNQVDLVPTALAPADLPLPEYGDPIASISIPKIGVNDVMVVEGVGLDQLKRGPGHYQETPLPGQEGNAAIAGHRTTYGAPFHNVDKLENGDQITVRTMQGDFVYEVDSVVDGDHLIVKPDQVEVLEDKGDNRLTLTACHPKYSLRERIIISAVLVGQPAPPIVGQEEAREQAVEIVGETGSYERTEIDGDLSGESASKSPAIIWGLVCAGVWLATWAVSKLLDRRIGKRRKHRWMLTWSPYLVGVPVFFICLYVFFERFANLLPANY
;
A
#
# COMPACT_ATOMS: atom_id res chain seq x y z
N MET A 1 30.35 -45.71 4.42
CA MET A 1 30.85 -44.38 4.87
C MET A 1 30.52 -43.24 3.91
N LEU A 2 30.54 -43.45 2.58
CA LEU A 2 30.17 -42.42 1.60
C LEU A 2 28.67 -42.08 1.62
N LEU A 3 27.82 -43.11 1.68
CA LEU A 3 26.35 -42.95 1.68
C LEU A 3 25.82 -42.14 2.87
N SER A 4 26.38 -42.34 4.08
CA SER A 4 25.97 -41.57 5.27
C SER A 4 26.44 -40.11 5.24
N ARG A 5 27.57 -39.82 4.58
CA ARG A 5 28.02 -38.43 4.34
C ARG A 5 27.13 -37.72 3.32
N ILE A 6 26.70 -38.42 2.26
CA ILE A 6 25.80 -37.89 1.24
C ILE A 6 24.41 -37.64 1.84
N LEU A 7 23.81 -38.63 2.53
CA LEU A 7 22.53 -38.47 3.21
C LEU A 7 22.56 -37.34 4.25
N GLY A 8 23.63 -37.25 5.03
CA GLY A 8 23.80 -36.18 6.02
C GLY A 8 24.04 -34.80 5.41
N GLY A 9 24.57 -34.72 4.18
CA GLY A 9 24.67 -33.48 3.42
C GLY A 9 23.29 -33.04 2.91
N LEU A 10 22.58 -33.96 2.27
CA LEU A 10 21.24 -33.73 1.71
C LEU A 10 20.21 -33.33 2.77
N GLY A 11 20.25 -33.98 3.94
CA GLY A 11 19.38 -33.62 5.05
C GLY A 11 19.63 -32.18 5.55
N ARG A 12 20.89 -31.74 5.62
CA ARG A 12 21.21 -30.37 6.03
C ARG A 12 20.76 -29.35 4.99
N THR A 13 20.94 -29.62 3.69
CA THR A 13 20.49 -28.72 2.63
C THR A 13 18.98 -28.56 2.62
N LEU A 14 18.23 -29.65 2.83
CA LEU A 14 16.77 -29.61 2.93
C LEU A 14 16.30 -28.82 4.15
N VAL A 15 16.93 -29.03 5.32
CA VAL A 15 16.61 -28.25 6.52
C VAL A 15 16.91 -26.78 6.33
N THR A 16 18.05 -26.41 5.74
CA THR A 16 18.37 -24.99 5.47
C THR A 16 17.40 -24.37 4.48
N ALA A 17 17.01 -25.09 3.43
CA ALA A 17 16.04 -24.62 2.45
C ALA A 17 14.66 -24.41 3.11
N GLY A 18 14.20 -25.38 3.90
CA GLY A 18 12.94 -25.28 4.65
C GLY A 18 12.93 -24.10 5.63
N THR A 19 14.03 -23.89 6.36
CA THR A 19 14.16 -22.73 7.27
C THR A 19 14.13 -21.41 6.51
N LEU A 20 14.81 -21.30 5.37
CA LEU A 20 14.77 -20.07 4.56
C LEU A 20 13.38 -19.79 4.01
N ILE A 21 12.64 -20.81 3.59
CA ILE A 21 11.24 -20.68 3.15
C ILE A 21 10.37 -20.16 4.30
N LEU A 22 10.48 -20.73 5.50
CA LEU A 22 9.73 -20.27 6.67
C LEU A 22 10.07 -18.82 7.06
N LEU A 23 11.35 -18.46 6.99
CA LEU A 23 11.78 -17.07 7.23
C LEU A 23 11.23 -16.11 6.18
N PHE A 24 11.16 -16.54 4.92
CA PHE A 24 10.55 -15.74 3.85
C PHE A 24 9.04 -15.55 4.07
N VAL A 25 8.32 -16.58 4.50
CA VAL A 25 6.90 -16.45 4.88
C VAL A 25 6.72 -15.49 6.06
N ALA A 26 7.58 -15.56 7.07
CA ALA A 26 7.56 -14.62 8.18
C ALA A 26 7.85 -13.18 7.72
N TYR A 27 8.78 -13.00 6.78
CA TYR A 27 9.05 -11.70 6.14
C TYR A 27 7.83 -11.17 5.38
N GLN A 28 7.13 -12.02 4.63
CA GLN A 28 5.94 -11.63 3.88
C GLN A 28 4.76 -11.21 4.79
N LEU A 29 4.70 -11.75 6.01
CA LEU A 29 3.63 -11.41 6.95
C LEU A 29 3.97 -10.21 7.85
N TRP A 30 5.25 -10.01 8.19
CA TRP A 30 5.66 -8.98 9.15
C TRP A 30 6.59 -7.93 8.57
N GLY A 31 7.54 -8.33 7.72
CA GLY A 31 8.51 -7.42 7.10
C GLY A 31 7.84 -6.40 6.18
N THR A 32 6.97 -6.86 5.28
CA THR A 32 6.21 -5.98 4.38
C THR A 32 5.34 -4.99 5.14
N ASN A 33 4.72 -5.40 6.25
CA ASN A 33 3.86 -4.52 7.06
C ASN A 33 4.65 -3.37 7.68
N ILE A 34 5.91 -3.58 8.05
CA ILE A 34 6.78 -2.50 8.56
C ILE A 34 7.09 -1.49 7.46
N HIS A 35 7.34 -1.95 6.23
CA HIS A 35 7.58 -1.08 5.08
C HIS A 35 6.34 -0.23 4.79
N THR A 36 5.18 -0.86 4.65
CA THR A 36 3.90 -0.18 4.41
C THR A 36 3.57 0.79 5.53
N ALA A 37 3.76 0.43 6.80
CA ALA A 37 3.47 1.35 7.91
C ALA A 37 4.33 2.63 7.88
N ARG A 38 5.60 2.54 7.47
CA ARG A 38 6.45 3.73 7.30
C ARG A 38 5.98 4.58 6.11
N ALA A 39 5.64 3.93 5.00
CA ALA A 39 5.12 4.62 3.83
C ALA A 39 3.80 5.34 4.14
N GLN A 40 2.91 4.68 4.89
CA GLN A 40 1.63 5.25 5.34
C GLN A 40 1.84 6.48 6.22
N ASN A 41 2.76 6.42 7.19
CA ASN A 41 3.07 7.61 8.00
C ASN A 41 3.55 8.79 7.15
N ALA A 42 4.44 8.53 6.17
CA ALA A 42 4.93 9.58 5.27
C ALA A 42 3.80 10.16 4.39
N LEU A 43 2.93 9.29 3.85
CA LEU A 43 1.75 9.69 3.09
C LEU A 43 0.78 10.53 3.91
N THR A 44 0.58 10.17 5.19
CA THR A 44 -0.26 10.95 6.10
C THR A 44 0.30 12.35 6.33
N ASP A 45 1.61 12.46 6.53
CA ASP A 45 2.27 13.75 6.71
C ASP A 45 2.17 14.63 5.45
N GLU A 46 2.41 14.04 4.28
CA GLU A 46 2.28 14.68 2.96
C GLU A 46 0.84 15.14 2.69
N PHE A 47 -0.14 14.27 2.92
CA PHE A 47 -1.55 14.61 2.76
C PHE A 47 -1.97 15.76 3.68
N ALA A 48 -1.47 15.77 4.93
CA ALA A 48 -1.73 16.84 5.87
C ALA A 48 -1.08 18.17 5.43
N GLU A 49 0.11 18.14 4.85
CA GLU A 49 0.78 19.32 4.29
C GLU A 49 0.00 19.90 3.10
N VAL A 50 -0.46 19.03 2.19
CA VAL A 50 -1.28 19.42 1.05
C VAL A 50 -2.61 20.03 1.52
N LEU A 51 -3.31 19.36 2.46
CA LEU A 51 -4.53 19.90 3.08
C LEU A 51 -4.30 21.25 3.78
N ALA A 52 -3.13 21.46 4.39
CA ALA A 52 -2.78 22.73 5.03
C ALA A 52 -2.46 23.84 4.01
N THR A 53 -1.99 23.47 2.82
CA THR A 53 -1.65 24.39 1.73
C THR A 53 -2.88 24.81 0.94
N VAL A 54 -3.92 23.97 0.87
CA VAL A 54 -5.23 24.40 0.39
C VAL A 54 -5.74 25.48 1.37
N PRO A 55 -5.99 26.72 0.91
CA PRO A 55 -6.32 27.81 1.81
C PRO A 55 -7.63 27.53 2.55
N SER A 56 -7.51 27.09 3.79
CA SER A 56 -8.51 27.35 4.83
C SER A 56 -8.49 28.85 5.05
N THR A 57 -9.22 29.60 4.24
CA THR A 57 -9.19 31.06 4.30
C THR A 57 -9.66 31.50 5.68
N THR A 58 -8.66 31.85 6.48
CA THR A 58 -8.78 32.26 7.87
C THR A 58 -9.48 33.60 7.93
N SER A 59 -10.46 33.68 8.82
CA SER A 59 -11.17 34.88 9.27
C SER A 59 -10.31 36.14 9.24
N THR A 60 -10.50 37.00 8.23
CA THR A 60 -9.89 38.33 8.20
C THR A 60 -10.93 39.33 8.68
N SER A 61 -10.87 39.63 9.98
CA SER A 61 -11.50 40.79 10.61
C SER A 61 -11.13 42.07 9.84
N THR A 62 -12.01 42.55 8.96
CA THR A 62 -11.89 43.88 8.39
C THR A 62 -12.94 44.77 9.03
N THR A 63 -12.46 45.56 9.98
CA THR A 63 -13.12 46.73 10.55
C THR A 63 -13.65 47.63 9.43
N SER A 64 -14.95 47.90 9.43
CA SER A 64 -15.56 49.04 8.74
C SER A 64 -16.69 49.63 9.58
N THR A 65 -16.32 50.71 10.26
CA THR A 65 -17.08 51.90 10.66
C THR A 65 -18.61 51.92 10.45
N SER A 66 -19.32 51.88 11.58
CA SER A 66 -20.53 52.64 11.98
C SER A 66 -21.36 53.34 10.89
N THR A 67 -22.63 52.91 10.74
CA THR A 67 -23.77 53.83 10.63
C THR A 67 -25.04 53.23 11.26
N THR A 68 -25.30 53.60 12.51
CA THR A 68 -26.61 53.92 13.12
C THR A 68 -27.83 53.02 12.85
N SER A 69 -27.99 52.00 13.70
CA SER A 69 -29.16 51.63 14.53
C SER A 69 -30.61 51.81 14.02
N THR A 70 -31.41 50.73 14.08
CA THR A 70 -32.77 50.69 14.67
C THR A 70 -33.12 49.27 15.15
N THR A 71 -32.88 49.03 16.45
CA THR A 71 -33.57 48.14 17.42
C THR A 71 -34.32 46.87 16.97
N VAL A 72 -33.67 45.71 17.16
CA VAL A 72 -34.22 44.50 17.84
C VAL A 72 -33.04 43.81 18.58
N PRO A 73 -33.14 43.45 19.88
CA PRO A 73 -32.08 42.71 20.58
C PRO A 73 -31.97 41.27 20.07
N GLY A 74 -30.82 40.91 19.51
CA GLY A 74 -30.46 39.55 19.12
C GLY A 74 -29.92 38.70 20.28
N ASP A 75 -30.09 37.40 20.12
CA ASP A 75 -29.41 36.35 20.89
C ASP A 75 -27.88 36.41 20.64
N PRO A 76 -27.00 36.40 21.66
CA PRO A 76 -25.56 36.63 21.48
C PRO A 76 -24.78 35.49 20.81
N ASN A 77 -25.41 34.37 20.41
CA ASN A 77 -24.71 33.13 20.07
C ASN A 77 -24.94 32.57 18.66
N GLN A 78 -25.49 33.32 17.71
CA GLN A 78 -25.51 32.88 16.31
C GLN A 78 -24.48 33.62 15.46
N VAL A 79 -23.38 32.94 15.19
CA VAL A 79 -22.50 33.24 14.06
C VAL A 79 -23.04 32.42 12.89
N ASP A 80 -23.71 33.07 11.94
CA ASP A 80 -24.02 32.48 10.64
C ASP A 80 -22.70 32.31 9.86
N LEU A 81 -22.05 31.16 10.05
CA LEU A 81 -20.96 30.69 9.22
C LEU A 81 -21.56 29.87 8.08
N VAL A 82 -21.89 30.51 6.95
CA VAL A 82 -22.02 29.77 5.69
C VAL A 82 -20.58 29.45 5.25
N PRO A 83 -20.18 28.17 5.13
CA PRO A 83 -18.87 27.84 4.59
C PRO A 83 -18.84 28.24 3.12
N THR A 84 -17.94 29.13 2.73
CA THR A 84 -17.57 29.27 1.32
C THR A 84 -16.83 27.99 0.94
N ALA A 85 -17.53 27.07 0.28
CA ALA A 85 -16.94 25.86 -0.27
C ALA A 85 -15.83 26.25 -1.25
N LEU A 86 -14.64 25.66 -1.11
CA LEU A 86 -13.55 25.83 -2.07
C LEU A 86 -14.03 25.39 -3.46
N ALA A 87 -13.73 26.20 -4.47
CA ALA A 87 -14.09 25.85 -5.84
C ALA A 87 -13.19 24.71 -6.33
N PRO A 88 -13.70 23.77 -7.12
CA PRO A 88 -12.90 22.65 -7.67
C PRO A 88 -11.70 23.08 -8.51
N ALA A 89 -11.70 24.32 -9.01
CA ALA A 89 -10.61 24.90 -9.79
C ALA A 89 -9.36 25.26 -8.96
N ASP A 90 -9.50 25.35 -7.62
CA ASP A 90 -8.42 25.74 -6.72
C ASP A 90 -7.68 24.54 -6.11
N LEU A 91 -8.12 23.31 -6.42
CA LEU A 91 -7.52 22.08 -5.89
C LEU A 91 -6.44 21.55 -6.85
N PRO A 92 -5.28 21.12 -6.33
CA PRO A 92 -4.26 20.47 -7.14
C PRO A 92 -4.77 19.12 -7.66
N LEU A 93 -4.41 18.79 -8.90
CA LEU A 93 -4.65 17.47 -9.45
C LEU A 93 -3.58 16.50 -8.91
N PRO A 94 -3.96 15.32 -8.39
CA PRO A 94 -3.00 14.36 -7.86
C PRO A 94 -2.12 13.75 -8.96
N GLU A 95 -0.82 13.67 -8.71
CA GLU A 95 0.14 12.96 -9.54
C GLU A 95 0.23 11.48 -9.13
N TYR A 96 0.83 10.65 -10.00
CA TYR A 96 0.99 9.22 -9.74
C TYR A 96 1.84 8.98 -8.48
N GLY A 97 1.22 8.35 -7.47
CA GLY A 97 1.84 8.07 -6.17
C GLY A 97 1.54 9.07 -5.08
N ASP A 98 0.83 10.15 -5.36
CA ASP A 98 0.40 11.12 -4.37
C ASP A 98 -0.67 10.51 -3.45
N PRO A 99 -0.72 10.90 -2.16
CA PRO A 99 -1.86 10.59 -1.31
C PRO A 99 -3.10 11.36 -1.78
N ILE A 100 -4.15 10.65 -2.16
CA ILE A 100 -5.39 11.28 -2.65
C ILE A 100 -6.50 11.31 -1.60
N ALA A 101 -6.51 10.33 -0.69
CA ALA A 101 -7.59 10.14 0.26
C ALA A 101 -7.20 9.23 1.42
N SER A 102 -7.83 9.38 2.59
CA SER A 102 -7.82 8.33 3.62
C SER A 102 -9.12 7.53 3.57
N ILE A 103 -9.02 6.21 3.70
CA ILE A 103 -10.16 5.29 3.73
C ILE A 103 -10.31 4.65 5.12
N SER A 104 -11.55 4.61 5.60
CA SER A 104 -11.96 4.00 6.86
C SER A 104 -13.14 3.05 6.63
N ILE A 105 -12.99 1.81 7.08
CA ILE A 105 -13.99 0.74 6.96
C ILE A 105 -14.08 -0.01 8.31
N PRO A 106 -14.90 0.49 9.25
CA PRO A 106 -14.91 -0.01 10.63
C PRO A 106 -15.18 -1.50 10.76
N LYS A 107 -16.10 -2.05 9.94
CA LYS A 107 -16.48 -3.47 9.94
C LYS A 107 -15.29 -4.43 9.80
N ILE A 108 -14.29 -4.02 9.02
CA ILE A 108 -13.12 -4.86 8.69
C ILE A 108 -11.84 -4.38 9.37
N GLY A 109 -11.93 -3.35 10.23
CA GLY A 109 -10.81 -2.82 11.02
C GLY A 109 -9.83 -1.95 10.24
N VAL A 110 -10.24 -1.40 9.09
CA VAL A 110 -9.47 -0.41 8.33
C VAL A 110 -9.79 0.96 8.91
N ASN A 111 -8.80 1.68 9.41
CA ASN A 111 -8.98 3.00 10.01
C ASN A 111 -7.91 3.94 9.45
N ASP A 112 -8.35 4.99 8.76
CA ASP A 112 -7.53 6.09 8.23
C ASP A 112 -6.30 5.60 7.44
N VAL A 113 -6.49 4.61 6.57
CA VAL A 113 -5.43 4.12 5.68
C VAL A 113 -5.35 5.03 4.46
N MET A 114 -4.17 5.51 4.12
CA MET A 114 -3.94 6.38 2.97
C MET A 114 -4.00 5.61 1.66
N VAL A 115 -4.82 6.13 0.74
CA VAL A 115 -4.99 5.71 -0.64
C VAL A 115 -4.07 6.58 -1.50
N VAL A 116 -3.28 5.93 -2.34
CA VAL A 116 -2.37 6.58 -3.29
C VAL A 116 -2.93 6.59 -4.69
N GLU A 117 -2.55 7.57 -5.50
CA GLU A 117 -2.88 7.59 -6.92
C GLU A 117 -2.08 6.50 -7.66
N GLY A 118 -2.79 5.64 -8.39
CA GLY A 118 -2.19 4.55 -9.17
C GLY A 118 -2.19 3.18 -8.48
N VAL A 119 -2.26 2.14 -9.30
CA VAL A 119 -2.32 0.72 -8.86
C VAL A 119 -1.10 -0.11 -9.27
N GLY A 120 -0.01 0.54 -9.64
CA GLY A 120 1.25 -0.15 -9.93
C GLY A 120 1.88 -0.76 -8.67
N LEU A 121 2.87 -1.64 -8.90
CA LEU A 121 3.48 -2.43 -7.84
C LEU A 121 4.01 -1.58 -6.68
N ASP A 122 4.73 -0.50 -6.97
CA ASP A 122 5.33 0.33 -5.92
C ASP A 122 4.29 1.16 -5.13
N GLN A 123 3.15 1.45 -5.75
CA GLN A 123 2.05 2.15 -5.09
C GLN A 123 1.29 1.23 -4.15
N LEU A 124 0.97 0.01 -4.60
CA LEU A 124 0.29 -0.98 -3.77
C LEU A 124 1.12 -1.46 -2.57
N LYS A 125 2.47 -1.36 -2.63
CA LYS A 125 3.33 -1.59 -1.46
C LYS A 125 3.14 -0.54 -0.35
N ARG A 126 2.74 0.68 -0.73
CA ARG A 126 2.57 1.82 0.17
C ARG A 126 1.17 1.84 0.77
N GLY A 127 0.15 1.33 0.08
CA GLY A 127 -1.23 1.27 0.59
C GLY A 127 -2.22 0.81 -0.50
N PRO A 128 -3.54 0.95 -0.25
CA PRO A 128 -4.53 0.90 -1.32
C PRO A 128 -4.20 1.92 -2.43
N GLY A 129 -4.41 1.56 -3.69
CA GLY A 129 -4.15 2.40 -4.85
C GLY A 129 -5.43 2.71 -5.62
N HIS A 130 -5.56 3.92 -6.12
CA HIS A 130 -6.68 4.36 -6.96
C HIS A 130 -6.39 4.09 -8.44
N TYR A 131 -7.43 3.66 -9.17
CA TYR A 131 -7.37 3.49 -10.62
C TYR A 131 -7.48 4.85 -11.30
N GLN A 132 -6.40 5.30 -11.94
CA GLN A 132 -6.29 6.67 -12.49
C GLN A 132 -7.29 6.96 -13.61
N GLU A 133 -7.78 5.92 -14.27
CA GLU A 133 -8.82 5.98 -15.29
C GLU A 133 -10.24 6.13 -14.72
N THR A 134 -10.39 6.08 -13.39
CA THR A 134 -11.67 6.25 -12.70
C THR A 134 -11.79 7.65 -12.07
N PRO A 135 -13.02 8.18 -11.84
CA PRO A 135 -13.19 9.40 -11.06
C PRO A 135 -12.55 9.30 -9.67
N LEU A 136 -12.06 10.42 -9.13
CA LEU A 136 -11.58 10.45 -7.75
C LEU A 136 -12.71 10.10 -6.76
N PRO A 137 -12.39 9.50 -5.60
CA PRO A 137 -13.38 9.24 -4.57
C PRO A 137 -14.13 10.51 -4.17
N GLY A 138 -15.46 10.40 -4.08
CA GLY A 138 -16.38 11.48 -3.80
C GLY A 138 -17.01 12.13 -5.04
N GLN A 139 -16.50 11.86 -6.24
CA GLN A 139 -17.01 12.45 -7.48
C GLN A 139 -18.07 11.58 -8.18
N GLU A 140 -18.64 12.12 -9.27
CA GLU A 140 -19.65 11.45 -10.07
C GLU A 140 -19.08 10.23 -10.82
N GLY A 141 -19.85 9.13 -10.86
CA GLY A 141 -19.48 7.86 -11.49
C GLY A 141 -18.90 6.82 -10.53
N ASN A 142 -18.04 5.93 -11.04
CA ASN A 142 -17.50 4.79 -10.29
C ASN A 142 -16.01 4.99 -9.96
N ALA A 143 -15.69 5.53 -8.78
CA ALA A 143 -14.31 5.59 -8.29
C ALA A 143 -13.85 4.19 -7.88
N ALA A 144 -12.63 3.77 -8.25
CA ALA A 144 -12.14 2.44 -7.92
C ALA A 144 -10.83 2.44 -7.13
N ILE A 145 -10.71 1.54 -6.15
CA ILE A 145 -9.53 1.38 -5.31
C ILE A 145 -9.14 -0.10 -5.24
N ALA A 146 -7.90 -0.40 -5.61
CA ALA A 146 -7.28 -1.71 -5.41
C ALA A 146 -6.57 -1.79 -4.06
N GLY A 147 -6.58 -2.96 -3.43
CA GLY A 147 -5.81 -3.19 -2.21
C GLY A 147 -5.40 -4.65 -2.00
N HIS A 148 -4.27 -4.84 -1.34
CA HIS A 148 -3.79 -6.19 -1.00
C HIS A 148 -4.70 -6.89 0.00
N ARG A 149 -4.85 -8.21 -0.19
CA ARG A 149 -5.60 -9.08 0.72
C ARG A 149 -4.71 -9.84 1.70
N THR A 150 -3.40 -9.95 1.49
CA THR A 150 -2.53 -10.80 2.33
C THR A 150 -1.18 -10.20 2.71
N THR A 151 -0.62 -9.34 1.87
CA THR A 151 0.69 -8.69 2.06
C THR A 151 0.53 -7.18 2.23
N TYR A 152 1.64 -6.49 2.53
CA TYR A 152 1.72 -5.02 2.60
C TYR A 152 0.60 -4.38 3.45
N GLY A 153 0.49 -4.82 4.71
CA GLY A 153 -0.57 -4.38 5.64
C GLY A 153 -1.95 -5.01 5.39
N ALA A 154 -2.18 -5.51 4.17
CA ALA A 154 -3.40 -6.20 3.75
C ALA A 154 -4.70 -5.45 4.11
N PRO A 155 -4.87 -4.19 3.67
CA PRO A 155 -6.02 -3.36 4.03
C PRO A 155 -7.35 -4.05 3.70
N PHE A 156 -7.41 -4.85 2.64
CA PHE A 156 -8.61 -5.57 2.22
C PHE A 156 -8.60 -7.05 2.61
N HIS A 157 -7.83 -7.44 3.64
CA HIS A 157 -7.76 -8.83 4.11
C HIS A 157 -9.13 -9.45 4.43
N ASN A 158 -10.00 -8.66 5.04
CA ASN A 158 -11.33 -9.09 5.51
C ASN A 158 -12.47 -8.49 4.68
N VAL A 159 -12.18 -8.04 3.46
CA VAL A 159 -13.17 -7.37 2.60
C VAL A 159 -14.40 -8.27 2.32
N ASP A 160 -14.23 -9.60 2.36
CA ASP A 160 -15.30 -10.60 2.28
C ASP A 160 -16.32 -10.56 3.44
N LYS A 161 -16.03 -9.84 4.52
CA LYS A 161 -16.94 -9.69 5.67
C LYS A 161 -17.86 -8.47 5.59
N LEU A 162 -17.73 -7.66 4.54
CA LEU A 162 -18.64 -6.56 4.30
C LEU A 162 -20.01 -7.12 3.93
N GLU A 163 -21.05 -6.48 4.43
CA GLU A 163 -22.44 -6.80 4.19
C GLU A 163 -23.15 -5.54 3.69
N ASN A 164 -24.31 -5.71 3.04
CA ASN A 164 -25.08 -4.56 2.60
C ASN A 164 -25.45 -3.66 3.79
N GLY A 165 -25.31 -2.34 3.62
CA GLY A 165 -25.49 -1.35 4.68
C GLY A 165 -24.23 -1.02 5.48
N ASP A 166 -23.14 -1.78 5.35
CA ASP A 166 -21.87 -1.41 5.96
C ASP A 166 -21.30 -0.14 5.30
N GLN A 167 -20.74 0.75 6.11
CA GLN A 167 -20.24 2.05 5.65
C GLN A 167 -18.74 2.03 5.36
N ILE A 168 -18.38 2.73 4.28
CA ILE A 168 -17.01 3.06 3.90
C ILE A 168 -16.90 4.58 3.89
N THR A 169 -16.00 5.14 4.69
CA THR A 169 -15.75 6.59 4.71
C THR A 169 -14.45 6.89 3.98
N VAL A 170 -14.50 7.85 3.06
CA VAL A 170 -13.33 8.31 2.30
C VAL A 170 -13.17 9.81 2.50
N ARG A 171 -12.06 10.22 3.12
CA ARG A 171 -11.69 11.63 3.30
C ARG A 171 -10.72 12.04 2.21
N THR A 172 -11.10 13.04 1.43
CA THR A 172 -10.31 13.60 0.34
C THR A 172 -10.02 15.09 0.58
N MET A 173 -9.33 15.73 -0.34
CA MET A 173 -9.19 17.19 -0.35
C MET A 173 -10.51 17.94 -0.61
N GLN A 174 -11.50 17.29 -1.25
CA GLN A 174 -12.81 17.86 -1.54
C GLN A 174 -13.81 17.72 -0.37
N GLY A 175 -13.47 16.89 0.62
CA GLY A 175 -14.30 16.64 1.79
C GLY A 175 -14.37 15.16 2.18
N ASP A 176 -15.22 14.89 3.16
CA ASP A 176 -15.51 13.55 3.66
C ASP A 176 -16.74 12.98 2.94
N PHE A 177 -16.58 11.79 2.35
CA PHE A 177 -17.63 11.08 1.62
C PHE A 177 -17.93 9.74 2.31
N VAL A 178 -19.21 9.40 2.38
CA VAL A 178 -19.68 8.14 2.97
C VAL A 178 -20.32 7.32 1.87
N TYR A 179 -19.92 6.06 1.78
CA TYR A 179 -20.47 5.07 0.87
C TYR A 179 -21.12 3.94 1.66
N GLU A 180 -22.20 3.38 1.14
CA GLU A 180 -22.91 2.25 1.72
C GLU A 180 -22.84 1.04 0.80
N VAL A 181 -22.33 -0.09 1.31
CA VAL A 181 -22.17 -1.32 0.53
C VAL A 181 -23.53 -1.83 0.06
N ASP A 182 -23.64 -2.17 -1.23
CA ASP A 182 -24.87 -2.68 -1.86
C ASP A 182 -24.65 -3.93 -2.74
N SER A 183 -23.40 -4.37 -2.86
CA SER A 183 -23.01 -5.40 -3.85
C SER A 183 -23.20 -6.85 -3.40
N VAL A 184 -23.71 -7.11 -2.19
CA VAL A 184 -23.94 -8.48 -1.71
C VAL A 184 -25.28 -8.98 -2.23
N VAL A 185 -25.24 -9.97 -3.12
CA VAL A 185 -26.43 -10.57 -3.73
C VAL A 185 -26.49 -12.04 -3.33
N ASP A 186 -27.66 -12.47 -2.83
CA ASP A 186 -27.87 -13.85 -2.32
C ASP A 186 -26.87 -14.29 -1.23
N GLY A 187 -26.24 -13.33 -0.54
CA GLY A 187 -25.24 -13.57 0.51
C GLY A 187 -23.80 -13.71 -0.01
N ASP A 188 -23.57 -13.56 -1.31
CA ASP A 188 -22.25 -13.69 -1.93
C ASP A 188 -21.77 -12.36 -2.53
N HIS A 189 -20.43 -12.24 -2.60
CA HIS A 189 -19.74 -11.14 -3.26
C HIS A 189 -19.47 -11.48 -4.73
N LEU A 190 -19.40 -10.45 -5.57
CA LEU A 190 -19.02 -10.62 -6.97
C LEU A 190 -17.55 -11.05 -7.08
N ILE A 191 -17.32 -12.21 -7.69
CA ILE A 191 -15.99 -12.75 -8.00
C ILE A 191 -15.78 -12.71 -9.52
N VAL A 192 -14.72 -12.05 -9.95
CA VAL A 192 -14.38 -11.88 -11.37
C VAL A 192 -12.96 -12.35 -11.67
N LYS A 193 -12.65 -12.54 -12.95
CA LYS A 193 -11.28 -12.76 -13.40
C LYS A 193 -10.50 -11.42 -13.43
N PRO A 194 -9.17 -11.45 -13.34
CA PRO A 194 -8.35 -10.24 -13.32
C PRO A 194 -8.47 -9.36 -14.58
N ASP A 195 -8.88 -9.92 -15.71
CA ASP A 195 -9.03 -9.24 -17.00
C ASP A 195 -10.43 -8.62 -17.20
N GLN A 196 -11.36 -8.82 -16.27
CA GLN A 196 -12.71 -8.24 -16.33
C GLN A 196 -12.72 -6.80 -15.83
N VAL A 197 -12.13 -5.89 -16.61
CA VAL A 197 -12.07 -4.44 -16.32
C VAL A 197 -13.44 -3.74 -16.36
N GLU A 198 -14.46 -4.39 -16.92
CA GLU A 198 -15.85 -3.92 -16.97
C GLU A 198 -16.43 -3.58 -15.58
N VAL A 199 -15.85 -4.10 -14.49
CA VAL A 199 -16.25 -3.76 -13.11
C VAL A 199 -15.88 -2.34 -12.69
N LEU A 200 -14.93 -1.71 -13.39
CA LEU A 200 -14.45 -0.35 -13.14
C LEU A 200 -15.26 0.70 -13.91
N GLU A 201 -16.01 0.29 -14.93
CA GLU A 201 -16.82 1.19 -15.73
C GLU A 201 -17.91 1.88 -14.91
N ASP A 202 -18.35 3.04 -15.40
CA ASP A 202 -19.50 3.77 -14.85
C ASP A 202 -20.78 2.92 -14.93
N LYS A 203 -21.55 2.90 -13.84
CA LYS A 203 -22.80 2.15 -13.70
C LYS A 203 -24.03 3.05 -13.72
N GLY A 204 -23.87 4.35 -13.93
CA GLY A 204 -24.96 5.33 -13.97
C GLY A 204 -25.39 5.83 -12.59
N ASP A 205 -24.59 5.52 -11.56
CA ASP A 205 -24.72 6.04 -10.21
C ASP A 205 -23.34 6.34 -9.61
N ASN A 206 -23.35 7.04 -8.48
CA ASN A 206 -22.12 7.45 -7.80
C ASN A 206 -21.72 6.35 -6.84
N ARG A 207 -20.63 5.64 -7.14
CA ARG A 207 -20.20 4.48 -6.35
C ARG A 207 -18.70 4.43 -6.17
N LEU A 208 -18.31 3.65 -5.17
CA LEU A 208 -16.94 3.24 -4.90
C LEU A 208 -16.83 1.74 -5.14
N THR A 209 -15.87 1.32 -5.96
CA THR A 209 -15.55 -0.09 -6.21
C THR A 209 -14.22 -0.45 -5.56
N LEU A 210 -14.24 -1.40 -4.61
CA LEU A 210 -13.03 -1.96 -4.00
C LEU A 210 -12.67 -3.27 -4.70
N THR A 211 -11.41 -3.40 -5.12
CA THR A 211 -10.89 -4.63 -5.73
C THR A 211 -9.80 -5.25 -4.88
N ALA A 212 -9.88 -6.57 -4.67
CA ALA A 212 -8.85 -7.33 -3.98
C ALA A 212 -8.71 -8.74 -4.55
N CYS A 213 -7.62 -9.43 -4.23
CA CYS A 213 -7.34 -10.77 -4.75
C CYS A 213 -8.27 -11.84 -4.16
N HIS A 214 -8.64 -12.86 -4.92
CA HIS A 214 -9.49 -13.96 -4.46
C HIS A 214 -9.04 -15.32 -5.02
N PRO A 215 -9.20 -16.43 -4.26
CA PRO A 215 -9.40 -16.48 -2.79
C PRO A 215 -8.18 -15.96 -2.02
N LYS A 216 -8.22 -15.93 -0.68
CA LYS A 216 -7.04 -15.53 0.12
C LYS A 216 -5.82 -16.38 -0.28
N TYR A 217 -4.66 -15.73 -0.38
CA TYR A 217 -3.40 -16.35 -0.82
C TYR A 217 -3.40 -16.83 -2.28
N SER A 218 -4.33 -16.33 -3.10
CA SER A 218 -4.41 -16.60 -4.53
C SER A 218 -4.71 -15.33 -5.32
N LEU A 219 -4.19 -15.26 -6.54
CA LEU A 219 -4.44 -14.17 -7.49
C LEU A 219 -5.34 -14.57 -8.65
N ARG A 220 -5.92 -15.77 -8.61
CA ARG A 220 -6.68 -16.34 -9.72
C ARG A 220 -7.86 -15.46 -10.10
N GLU A 221 -8.48 -14.87 -9.09
CA GLU A 221 -9.71 -14.11 -9.22
C GLU A 221 -9.57 -12.80 -8.44
N ARG A 222 -10.59 -11.96 -8.55
CA ARG A 222 -10.76 -10.73 -7.80
C ARG A 222 -12.11 -10.77 -7.10
N ILE A 223 -12.12 -10.34 -5.84
CA ILE A 223 -13.36 -10.01 -5.13
C ILE A 223 -13.63 -8.52 -5.35
N ILE A 224 -14.88 -8.21 -5.68
CA ILE A 224 -15.36 -6.87 -6.00
C ILE A 224 -16.41 -6.49 -4.97
N ILE A 225 -16.22 -5.34 -4.33
CA ILE A 225 -17.24 -4.71 -3.49
C ILE A 225 -17.64 -3.40 -4.15
N SER A 226 -18.94 -3.18 -4.32
CA SER A 226 -19.47 -1.87 -4.68
C SER A 226 -20.23 -1.28 -3.50
N ALA A 227 -20.09 0.03 -3.36
CA ALA A 227 -20.79 0.82 -2.37
C ALA A 227 -21.27 2.13 -2.99
N VAL A 228 -22.53 2.51 -2.75
CA VAL A 228 -23.15 3.70 -3.32
C VAL A 228 -22.90 4.90 -2.43
N LEU A 229 -22.63 6.06 -3.05
CA LEU A 229 -22.38 7.32 -2.35
C LEU A 229 -23.65 7.78 -1.62
N VAL A 230 -23.52 8.03 -0.32
CA VAL A 230 -24.54 8.64 0.51
C VAL A 230 -24.38 10.15 0.44
N GLY A 231 -25.09 10.78 -0.49
CA GLY A 231 -25.12 12.25 -0.62
C GLY A 231 -24.99 12.71 -2.07
N GLN A 232 -24.46 13.93 -2.22
CA GLN A 232 -24.20 14.52 -3.53
C GLN A 232 -22.72 14.35 -3.87
N PRO A 233 -22.38 14.00 -5.13
CA PRO A 233 -21.01 13.93 -5.57
C PRO A 233 -20.38 15.33 -5.58
N ALA A 234 -19.08 15.39 -5.35
CA ALA A 234 -18.31 16.58 -5.64
C ALA A 234 -18.11 16.73 -7.16
N PRO A 235 -18.16 17.97 -7.68
CA PRO A 235 -17.76 18.24 -9.06
C PRO A 235 -16.28 17.86 -9.30
N PRO A 236 -15.91 17.47 -10.52
CA PRO A 236 -14.55 17.10 -10.86
C PRO A 236 -13.57 18.28 -10.73
N ILE A 237 -12.31 17.98 -10.44
CA ILE A 237 -11.21 18.95 -10.42
C ILE A 237 -10.89 19.36 -11.86
N VAL A 238 -10.52 20.62 -12.08
CA VAL A 238 -10.16 21.12 -13.41
C VAL A 238 -8.96 20.35 -13.97
N GLY A 239 -9.08 19.86 -15.21
CA GLY A 239 -8.04 19.07 -15.89
C GLY A 239 -8.06 17.57 -15.56
N GLN A 240 -8.91 17.13 -14.63
CA GLN A 240 -8.96 15.73 -14.22
C GLN A 240 -9.47 14.80 -15.34
N GLU A 241 -10.43 15.23 -16.14
CA GLU A 241 -10.95 14.42 -17.25
C GLU A 241 -9.85 14.13 -18.29
N GLU A 242 -9.03 15.13 -18.62
CA GLU A 242 -7.91 14.99 -19.54
C GLU A 242 -6.85 14.03 -18.99
N ALA A 243 -6.54 14.13 -17.69
CA ALA A 243 -5.61 13.21 -17.04
C ALA A 243 -6.14 11.76 -17.02
N ARG A 244 -7.45 11.60 -16.86
CA ARG A 244 -8.14 10.30 -16.92
C ARG A 244 -8.07 9.69 -18.31
N GLU A 245 -8.31 10.48 -19.35
CA GLU A 245 -8.17 10.03 -20.75
C GLU A 245 -6.74 9.57 -21.07
N GLN A 246 -5.73 10.32 -20.59
CA GLN A 246 -4.32 9.92 -20.72
C GLN A 246 -4.01 8.63 -19.95
N ALA A 247 -4.63 8.42 -18.79
CA ALA A 247 -4.50 7.16 -18.06
C ALA A 247 -5.06 5.98 -18.86
N VAL A 248 -6.27 6.13 -19.43
CA VAL A 248 -6.93 5.12 -20.28
C VAL A 248 -6.07 4.78 -21.50
N GLU A 249 -5.57 5.78 -22.22
CA GLU A 249 -4.78 5.58 -23.45
C GLU A 249 -3.59 4.67 -23.18
N ILE A 250 -2.85 4.95 -22.12
CA ILE A 250 -1.61 4.23 -21.88
C ILE A 250 -1.89 2.86 -21.27
N VAL A 251 -2.93 2.68 -20.44
CA VAL A 251 -3.36 1.32 -20.03
C VAL A 251 -3.78 0.51 -21.25
N GLY A 252 -4.43 1.13 -22.23
CA GLY A 252 -4.79 0.51 -23.51
C GLY A 252 -3.58 0.11 -24.36
N GLU A 253 -2.50 0.91 -24.34
CA GLU A 253 -1.27 0.64 -25.10
C GLU A 253 -0.37 -0.41 -24.43
N THR A 254 -0.21 -0.35 -23.10
CA THR A 254 0.67 -1.26 -22.34
C THR A 254 -0.04 -2.56 -21.92
N GLY A 255 -1.37 -2.60 -21.98
CA GLY A 255 -2.19 -3.71 -21.48
C GLY A 255 -2.05 -3.94 -19.97
N SER A 256 -1.45 -3.00 -19.23
CA SER A 256 -1.18 -3.11 -17.79
C SER A 256 -0.90 -1.76 -17.13
N TYR A 257 -1.24 -1.65 -15.85
CA TYR A 257 -0.91 -0.47 -15.02
C TYR A 257 0.59 -0.31 -14.71
N GLU A 258 1.44 -1.20 -15.23
CA GLU A 258 2.89 -0.99 -15.26
C GLU A 258 3.22 -0.01 -16.38
N ARG A 259 2.96 1.29 -16.15
CA ARG A 259 3.62 2.31 -16.96
C ARG A 259 5.04 2.50 -16.44
N THR A 260 5.97 1.81 -17.11
CA THR A 260 7.04 2.48 -17.85
C THR A 260 7.59 3.77 -17.23
N GLU A 261 8.34 3.66 -16.13
CA GLU A 261 9.55 4.50 -15.98
C GLU A 261 10.60 3.99 -16.97
N ILE A 262 10.36 4.11 -18.28
CA ILE A 262 11.37 3.80 -19.29
C ILE A 262 11.28 4.88 -20.36
N ASP A 263 11.90 6.02 -20.06
CA ASP A 263 12.57 6.83 -21.08
C ASP A 263 13.96 7.28 -20.62
N GLY A 264 14.60 6.42 -19.81
CA GLY A 264 15.95 6.64 -19.25
C GLY A 264 16.93 5.48 -19.41
N ASP A 265 16.57 4.36 -20.05
CA ASP A 265 17.56 3.31 -20.36
C ASP A 265 17.12 2.47 -21.57
N LEU A 266 17.58 2.88 -22.75
CA LEU A 266 17.59 2.09 -23.98
C LEU A 266 18.61 0.94 -23.88
N SER A 267 18.46 0.08 -22.87
CA SER A 267 19.06 -1.26 -22.85
C SER A 267 18.17 -2.20 -22.05
N GLY A 268 17.62 -3.21 -22.70
CA GLY A 268 16.62 -4.09 -22.12
C GLY A 268 17.09 -4.81 -20.86
N GLU A 269 16.54 -4.43 -19.72
CA GLU A 269 16.50 -5.27 -18.52
C GLU A 269 15.04 -5.39 -18.06
N SER A 270 14.44 -6.56 -18.31
CA SER A 270 13.45 -7.11 -17.36
C SER A 270 14.01 -6.92 -15.96
N ALA A 271 13.25 -6.34 -15.01
CA ALA A 271 13.63 -6.13 -13.60
C ALA A 271 14.81 -7.03 -13.19
N SER A 272 16.02 -6.48 -13.19
CA SER A 272 17.20 -7.32 -13.30
C SER A 272 17.25 -8.28 -12.12
N LYS A 273 17.48 -9.57 -12.39
CA LYS A 273 17.64 -10.58 -11.31
C LYS A 273 18.92 -10.34 -10.50
N SER A 274 19.76 -9.43 -10.97
CA SER A 274 21.09 -9.13 -10.45
C SER A 274 21.07 -8.68 -8.97
N PRO A 275 20.17 -7.81 -8.48
CA PRO A 275 20.21 -7.34 -7.10
C PRO A 275 19.89 -8.46 -6.11
N ALA A 276 18.89 -9.31 -6.40
CA ALA A 276 18.55 -10.44 -5.53
C ALA A 276 19.70 -11.46 -5.48
N ILE A 277 20.33 -11.76 -6.62
CA ILE A 277 21.48 -12.68 -6.66
C ILE A 277 22.66 -12.11 -5.86
N ILE A 278 22.98 -10.82 -6.03
CA ILE A 278 24.06 -10.14 -5.29
C ILE A 278 23.80 -10.22 -3.78
N TRP A 279 22.59 -9.86 -3.34
CA TRP A 279 22.26 -9.91 -1.91
C TRP A 279 22.22 -11.33 -1.36
N GLY A 280 21.84 -12.33 -2.17
CA GLY A 280 21.95 -13.74 -1.82
C GLY A 280 23.40 -14.17 -1.60
N LEU A 281 24.32 -13.74 -2.47
CA LEU A 281 25.76 -13.97 -2.31
C LEU A 281 26.34 -13.25 -1.09
N VAL A 282 25.90 -12.01 -0.81
CA VAL A 282 26.28 -11.27 0.40
C VAL A 282 25.85 -12.01 1.66
N CYS A 283 24.61 -12.51 1.71
CA CYS A 283 24.12 -13.32 2.84
C CYS A 283 24.98 -14.56 3.06
N ALA A 284 25.28 -15.30 1.98
CA ALA A 284 26.14 -16.47 2.03
C ALA A 284 27.57 -16.09 2.51
N GLY A 285 28.10 -14.97 2.03
CA GLY A 285 29.41 -14.44 2.43
C GLY A 285 29.48 -14.08 3.91
N VAL A 286 28.50 -13.36 4.44
CA VAL A 286 28.41 -13.00 5.87
C VAL A 286 28.34 -14.26 6.74
N TRP A 287 27.53 -15.24 6.33
CA TRP A 287 27.42 -16.52 7.06
C TRP A 287 28.74 -17.29 7.05
N LEU A 288 29.40 -17.40 5.88
CA LEU A 288 30.68 -18.08 5.72
C LEU A 288 31.80 -17.38 6.50
N ALA A 289 31.84 -16.04 6.51
CA ALA A 289 32.81 -15.26 7.27
C ALA A 289 32.61 -15.48 8.78
N THR A 290 31.37 -15.45 9.26
CA THR A 290 31.02 -15.71 10.67
C THR A 290 31.45 -17.12 11.10
N TRP A 291 31.15 -18.11 10.26
CA TRP A 291 31.56 -19.51 10.49
C TRP A 291 33.08 -19.67 10.47
N ALA A 292 33.78 -19.06 9.52
CA ALA A 292 35.24 -19.14 9.39
C ALA A 292 35.95 -18.50 10.59
N VAL A 293 35.50 -17.32 11.03
CA VAL A 293 36.02 -16.64 12.22
C VAL A 293 35.80 -17.49 13.47
N SER A 294 34.61 -18.07 13.64
CA SER A 294 34.31 -18.99 14.75
C SER A 294 35.23 -20.23 14.73
N LYS A 295 35.42 -20.86 13.56
CA LYS A 295 36.35 -22.00 13.37
C LYS A 295 37.80 -21.66 13.67
N LEU A 296 38.25 -20.45 13.30
CA LEU A 296 39.61 -19.98 13.55
C LEU A 296 39.83 -19.71 15.05
N LEU A 297 38.84 -19.11 15.73
CA LEU A 297 38.83 -18.94 17.18
C LEU A 297 38.85 -20.28 17.90
N ASP A 298 38.04 -21.24 17.47
CA ASP A 298 38.04 -22.62 17.99
C ASP A 298 39.41 -23.30 17.86
N ARG A 299 40.09 -23.12 16.72
CA ARG A 299 41.42 -23.69 16.48
C ARG A 299 42.50 -23.04 17.35
N ARG A 300 42.40 -21.74 17.61
CA ARG A 300 43.37 -20.98 18.44
C ARG A 300 43.15 -21.18 19.94
N ILE A 301 41.92 -21.41 20.38
CA ILE A 301 41.58 -21.56 21.79
C ILE A 301 41.73 -23.04 22.18
N GLY A 302 42.91 -23.41 22.71
CA GLY A 302 43.20 -24.75 23.21
C GLY A 302 42.20 -25.26 24.27
N LYS A 303 42.13 -26.60 24.46
CA LYS A 303 41.09 -27.33 25.23
C LYS A 303 40.83 -26.88 26.70
N ARG A 304 41.63 -25.97 27.29
CA ARG A 304 41.69 -25.71 28.74
C ARG A 304 40.92 -24.49 29.27
N ARG A 305 40.27 -23.67 28.43
CA ARG A 305 39.58 -22.45 28.92
C ARG A 305 38.13 -22.73 29.37
N LYS A 306 37.83 -22.47 30.65
CA LYS A 306 36.51 -22.65 31.30
C LYS A 306 35.36 -21.88 30.60
N HIS A 307 35.68 -20.81 29.87
CA HIS A 307 34.74 -19.99 29.08
C HIS A 307 34.87 -20.16 27.55
N ARG A 308 35.39 -21.30 27.06
CA ARG A 308 35.55 -21.56 25.62
C ARG A 308 34.26 -21.32 24.83
N TRP A 309 33.13 -21.80 25.36
CA TRP A 309 31.82 -21.67 24.75
C TRP A 309 31.45 -20.20 24.45
N MET A 310 31.68 -19.27 25.40
CA MET A 310 31.37 -17.85 25.21
C MET A 310 32.21 -17.18 24.09
N LEU A 311 33.52 -17.44 24.04
CA LEU A 311 34.38 -16.85 23.00
C LEU A 311 34.11 -17.42 21.60
N THR A 312 33.63 -18.64 21.52
CA THR A 312 33.31 -19.29 20.23
C THR A 312 31.95 -18.86 19.67
N TRP A 313 31.09 -18.33 20.54
CA TRP A 313 29.77 -17.79 20.21
C TRP A 313 29.79 -16.28 19.92
N SER A 314 30.83 -15.56 20.34
CA SER A 314 30.93 -14.11 20.10
C SER A 314 30.88 -13.70 18.62
N PRO A 315 31.42 -14.47 17.65
CA PRO A 315 31.25 -14.13 16.23
C PRO A 315 29.80 -14.26 15.79
N TYR A 316 29.05 -15.24 16.30
CA TYR A 316 27.64 -15.41 15.97
C TYR A 316 26.77 -14.31 16.59
N LEU A 317 27.14 -13.77 17.76
CA LEU A 317 26.42 -12.63 18.36
C LEU A 317 26.43 -11.38 17.46
N VAL A 318 27.49 -11.17 16.68
CA VAL A 318 27.59 -10.03 15.75
C VAL A 318 27.16 -10.42 14.33
N GLY A 319 27.57 -11.60 13.87
CA GLY A 319 27.33 -12.07 12.51
C GLY A 319 25.86 -12.42 12.25
N VAL A 320 25.12 -12.94 13.25
CA VAL A 320 23.71 -13.31 13.08
C VAL A 320 22.82 -12.06 12.85
N PRO A 321 22.91 -10.97 13.63
CA PRO A 321 22.18 -9.74 13.33
C PRO A 321 22.49 -9.18 11.94
N VAL A 322 23.77 -9.12 11.54
CA VAL A 322 24.17 -8.64 10.21
C VAL A 322 23.61 -9.55 9.11
N PHE A 323 23.66 -10.86 9.32
CA PHE A 323 23.05 -11.83 8.39
C PHE A 323 21.55 -11.59 8.23
N PHE A 324 20.80 -11.37 9.31
CA PHE A 324 19.37 -11.08 9.22
C PHE A 324 19.06 -9.75 8.52
N ILE A 325 19.89 -8.73 8.69
CA ILE A 325 19.76 -7.46 7.94
C ILE A 325 19.97 -7.71 6.44
N CYS A 326 21.04 -8.40 6.05
CA CYS A 326 21.27 -8.75 4.65
C CYS A 326 20.15 -9.64 4.09
N LEU A 327 19.65 -10.57 4.91
CA LEU A 327 18.56 -11.48 4.53
C LEU A 327 17.26 -10.73 4.30
N TYR A 328 16.97 -9.71 5.12
CA TYR A 328 15.83 -8.82 4.91
C TYR A 328 15.90 -8.11 3.55
N VAL A 329 17.04 -7.51 3.22
CA VAL A 329 17.25 -6.84 1.92
C VAL A 329 17.18 -7.84 0.77
N PHE A 330 17.75 -9.03 0.94
CA PHE A 330 17.62 -10.12 -0.02
C PHE A 330 16.15 -10.48 -0.27
N PHE A 331 15.35 -10.66 0.79
CA PHE A 331 13.94 -11.01 0.67
C PHE A 331 13.11 -9.93 -0.01
N GLU A 332 13.40 -8.66 0.24
CA GLU A 332 12.76 -7.54 -0.45
C GLU A 332 13.01 -7.57 -1.96
N ARG A 333 14.27 -7.77 -2.35
CA ARG A 333 14.64 -7.87 -3.78
C ARG A 333 14.13 -9.16 -4.41
N PHE A 334 14.11 -10.25 -3.65
CA PHE A 334 13.59 -11.53 -4.11
C PHE A 334 12.07 -11.49 -4.29
N ALA A 335 11.33 -10.81 -3.41
CA ALA A 335 9.89 -10.63 -3.53
C ALA A 335 9.52 -9.90 -4.83
N ASN A 336 10.28 -8.88 -5.23
CA ASN A 336 10.08 -8.19 -6.51
C ASN A 336 10.34 -9.07 -7.74
N LEU A 337 11.06 -10.19 -7.60
CA LEU A 337 11.29 -11.15 -8.69
C LEU A 337 10.24 -12.25 -8.75
N LEU A 338 9.46 -12.41 -7.68
CA LEU A 338 8.28 -13.24 -7.77
C LEU A 338 7.29 -12.48 -8.65
N PRO A 339 6.61 -13.16 -9.59
CA PRO A 339 5.46 -12.55 -10.25
C PRO A 339 4.53 -12.02 -9.15
N ALA A 340 3.76 -10.96 -9.44
CA ALA A 340 2.87 -10.27 -8.48
C ALA A 340 2.00 -11.21 -7.61
N ASN A 341 1.91 -12.49 -8.01
CA ASN A 341 1.49 -13.72 -7.32
C ASN A 341 1.88 -13.93 -5.84
N TYR A 342 2.73 -13.11 -5.21
CA TYR A 342 3.11 -13.28 -3.79
C TYR A 342 3.27 -11.97 -3.03
#